data_AF-A0A1L8DE06-F1
#
_entry.id   AF-A0A1L8DE06-F1
#
_cell.length_a   1.000
_cell.length_b   1.000
_cell.length_c   1.000
_cell.angle_alpha   90.00
_cell.angle_beta   90.00
_cell.angle_gamma   90.00
#
_symmetry.space_group_name_H-M   'P 1'
#
loop_
_entity.id
_entity.type
_entity.pdbx_description
1 polymer ?
#
loop_
_entity_poly.entity_id
_entity_poly.type
_entity_poly.pdbx_seq_one_letter_code
_entity_poly.pdbx_strand_id
1 'polypeptide(L)'
;GGPIMCPMKYFLLLGVFAAPIFVISHAATWSAVFTPSVIKVEMHRQAEIKLDLRGLESVRVTEIVLKTADTIVAVVDKVIPATEITDGTWSGSFNVSGVFLGKTDLFVEITTMDNAKEQSEERLGVTVVREERAIDKVFTYTVAILVGILYINFGAALDLKLLKTIVTCPIGPAIGVFGQFVVMPLLSFGIGKLIFPDSHAMQLGMFFTGVSPAGGASNVWTAVLNGNINLSVLMTTISTIAAFGLMPMWIFTLGKVIFDQGELTVPYARIGEFALVLIFPLLIGLIIQRYLPRVTRILVLVLKPVASLLILFIVIFAIVTNLYLFELFSWQIVVSGLLLPWLGFLLGWTIAKLFRQVPADALAIAVETGIQNTGISIFLLRFTLPQPEADLTTVAPVSVAIMTPVPLFILYIILKIKERLNRSKRELLHEKAETADLSIDSQETLPQDQEIAKNRTEVP
;
A
#
# COMPACT_ATOMS: atom_id res chain seq x y z
N GLY A 1 -23.51 -9.11 52.32
CA GLY A 1 -24.31 -9.66 51.22
C GLY A 1 -25.21 -8.58 50.69
N GLY A 2 -24.94 -8.13 49.46
CA GLY A 2 -25.75 -7.15 48.74
C GLY A 2 -25.26 -7.14 47.29
N PRO A 3 -26.07 -7.54 46.31
CA PRO A 3 -25.61 -7.61 44.93
C PRO A 3 -25.64 -6.22 44.32
N ILE A 4 -24.49 -5.85 43.75
CA ILE A 4 -24.30 -4.69 42.89
C ILE A 4 -25.03 -4.99 41.57
N MET A 5 -26.15 -4.31 41.32
CA MET A 5 -26.88 -4.41 40.05
C MET A 5 -26.32 -3.40 39.02
N CYS A 6 -26.15 -3.93 37.81
CA CYS A 6 -25.53 -3.37 36.61
C CYS A 6 -26.39 -2.27 35.93
N PRO A 7 -25.80 -1.18 35.39
CA PRO A 7 -26.52 -0.14 34.67
C PRO A 7 -26.67 -0.55 33.19
N MET A 8 -27.52 -1.54 32.92
CA MET A 8 -27.77 -2.02 31.55
C MET A 8 -29.25 -2.31 31.31
N LYS A 9 -30.13 -1.47 31.86
CA LYS A 9 -31.60 -1.54 31.64
C LYS A 9 -32.28 -0.21 31.29
N TYR A 10 -31.55 0.90 31.26
CA TYR A 10 -32.11 2.22 30.86
C TYR A 10 -31.81 2.62 29.42
N PHE A 11 -30.96 1.88 28.70
CA PHE A 11 -30.67 2.16 27.28
C PHE A 11 -31.66 1.50 26.29
N LEU A 12 -32.59 0.68 26.79
CA LEU A 12 -33.52 -0.11 25.97
C LEU A 12 -34.99 0.34 26.09
N LEU A 13 -35.25 1.45 26.78
CA LEU A 13 -36.59 1.99 27.03
C LEU A 13 -36.82 3.40 26.48
N LEU A 14 -35.84 3.97 25.77
CA LEU A 14 -35.96 5.25 25.07
C LEU A 14 -36.07 5.10 23.53
N GLY A 15 -36.07 3.86 23.02
CA GLY A 15 -36.08 3.55 21.58
C GLY A 15 -37.44 3.10 21.00
N VAL A 16 -38.54 3.17 21.75
CA VAL A 16 -39.84 2.59 21.34
C VAL A 16 -41.00 3.60 21.29
N PHE A 17 -40.75 4.90 21.52
CA PHE A 17 -41.80 5.94 21.44
C PHE A 17 -41.51 7.10 20.48
N ALA A 18 -40.64 6.90 19.49
CA ALA A 18 -40.41 7.89 18.45
C ALA A 18 -40.19 7.23 17.07
N ALA A 19 -41.26 6.69 16.50
CA ALA A 19 -41.42 6.56 15.06
C ALA A 19 -42.91 6.70 14.72
N PRO A 20 -43.32 7.39 13.64
CA PRO A 20 -42.59 8.30 12.77
C PRO A 20 -43.14 9.73 12.87
N ILE A 21 -42.26 10.74 12.98
CA ILE A 21 -42.65 12.05 12.45
C ILE A 21 -42.74 11.83 10.94
N PHE A 22 -43.96 11.96 10.43
CA PHE A 22 -44.29 12.05 9.02
C PHE A 22 -43.26 12.93 8.30
N VAL A 23 -42.28 12.31 7.64
CA VAL A 23 -41.64 12.92 6.49
C VAL A 23 -42.64 12.69 5.37
N ILE A 24 -43.57 13.63 5.21
CA ILE A 24 -44.20 13.85 3.91
C ILE A 24 -43.04 14.33 3.04
N SER A 25 -42.32 13.42 2.39
CA SER A 25 -41.55 13.84 1.22
C SER A 25 -42.62 14.37 0.27
N HIS A 26 -42.58 15.66 -0.02
CA HIS A 26 -43.20 16.13 -1.23
C HIS A 26 -42.44 15.40 -2.33
N ALA A 27 -42.99 14.29 -2.82
CA ALA A 27 -42.52 13.71 -4.06
C ALA A 27 -42.55 14.86 -5.05
N ALA A 28 -41.39 15.17 -5.64
CA ALA A 28 -41.33 16.20 -6.66
C ALA A 28 -42.43 15.88 -7.69
N THR A 29 -43.27 16.87 -8.02
CA THR A 29 -44.36 16.67 -8.99
C THR A 29 -43.84 16.35 -10.39
N TRP A 30 -42.53 16.51 -10.60
CA TRP A 30 -41.80 16.27 -11.81
C TRP A 30 -40.78 15.13 -11.65
N SER A 31 -40.53 14.41 -12.74
CA SER A 31 -39.58 13.29 -12.82
C SER A 31 -38.59 13.48 -13.96
N ALA A 32 -37.34 13.12 -13.75
CA ALA A 32 -36.27 13.17 -14.74
C ALA A 32 -35.77 11.77 -15.09
N VAL A 33 -36.12 11.27 -16.28
CA VAL A 33 -35.74 9.92 -16.72
C VAL A 33 -34.55 10.00 -17.65
N PHE A 34 -33.44 9.37 -17.25
CA PHE A 34 -32.23 9.27 -18.07
C PHE A 34 -32.20 7.96 -18.84
N THR A 35 -31.97 8.03 -20.16
CA THR A 35 -31.83 6.83 -21.00
C THR A 35 -30.45 6.84 -21.68
N PRO A 36 -29.55 5.91 -21.31
CA PRO A 36 -29.64 4.90 -20.24
C PRO A 36 -29.39 5.49 -18.83
N SER A 37 -29.75 4.74 -17.77
CA SER A 37 -29.64 5.18 -16.35
C SER A 37 -28.23 5.10 -15.75
N VAL A 38 -27.32 4.35 -16.39
CA VAL A 38 -25.90 4.29 -16.05
C VAL A 38 -25.10 4.33 -17.35
N ILE A 39 -24.05 5.14 -17.37
CA ILE A 39 -23.15 5.26 -18.51
C ILE A 39 -21.69 5.09 -18.12
N LYS A 40 -20.92 4.60 -19.09
CA LYS A 40 -19.46 4.51 -19.03
C LYS A 40 -18.88 5.41 -20.11
N VAL A 41 -18.08 6.40 -19.71
CA VAL A 41 -17.47 7.40 -20.61
C VAL A 41 -15.96 7.27 -20.56
N GLU A 42 -15.31 7.41 -21.70
CA GLU A 42 -13.85 7.47 -21.74
C GLU A 42 -13.36 8.88 -21.37
N MET A 43 -12.24 8.96 -20.67
CA MET A 43 -11.62 10.22 -20.29
C MET A 43 -11.35 11.09 -21.52
N HIS A 44 -11.71 12.36 -21.45
CA HIS A 44 -11.69 13.36 -22.53
C HIS A 44 -12.57 13.04 -23.75
N ARG A 45 -13.49 12.07 -23.63
CA ARG A 45 -14.54 11.83 -24.63
C ARG A 45 -15.90 12.28 -24.12
N GLN A 46 -16.81 12.44 -25.07
CA GLN A 46 -18.20 12.79 -24.83
C GLN A 46 -19.10 11.59 -25.10
N ALA A 47 -20.11 11.41 -24.27
CA ALA A 47 -21.20 10.48 -24.51
C ALA A 47 -22.51 11.27 -24.63
N GLU A 48 -23.29 10.98 -25.67
CA GLU A 48 -24.62 11.55 -25.86
C GLU A 48 -25.65 10.74 -25.05
N ILE A 49 -26.49 11.45 -24.30
CA ILE A 49 -27.51 10.87 -23.42
C ILE A 49 -28.84 11.55 -23.66
N LYS A 50 -29.92 10.76 -23.61
CA LYS A 50 -31.28 11.30 -23.68
C LYS A 50 -31.82 11.52 -22.27
N LEU A 51 -32.44 12.68 -22.06
CA LEU A 51 -33.15 13.04 -20.84
C LEU A 51 -34.59 13.38 -21.20
N ASP A 52 -35.51 12.75 -20.49
CA ASP A 52 -36.94 13.01 -20.56
C ASP A 52 -37.41 13.60 -19.21
N LEU A 53 -37.85 14.85 -19.22
CA LEU A 53 -38.48 15.51 -18.09
C LEU A 53 -39.99 15.45 -18.24
N ARG A 54 -40.70 15.05 -17.16
CA ARG A 54 -42.16 14.95 -17.12
C ARG A 54 -42.72 15.63 -15.87
N GLY A 55 -43.97 16.09 -15.92
CA GLY A 55 -44.68 16.63 -14.75
C GLY A 55 -44.36 18.10 -14.40
N LEU A 56 -43.78 18.85 -15.34
CA LEU A 56 -43.42 20.26 -15.14
C LEU A 56 -44.61 21.24 -15.23
N GLU A 57 -45.84 20.75 -15.51
CA GLU A 57 -47.05 21.58 -15.68
C GLU A 57 -47.40 22.43 -14.44
N SER A 58 -47.06 21.93 -13.25
CA SER A 58 -47.38 22.57 -11.97
C SER A 58 -46.28 23.52 -11.46
N VAL A 59 -45.10 23.51 -12.08
CA VAL A 59 -43.90 24.20 -11.58
C VAL A 59 -43.58 25.39 -12.50
N ARG A 60 -43.61 26.61 -11.96
CA ARG A 60 -43.17 27.81 -12.69
C ARG A 60 -41.65 27.89 -12.70
N VAL A 61 -41.05 27.20 -13.66
CA VAL A 61 -39.60 27.08 -13.82
C VAL A 61 -39.01 28.30 -14.54
N THR A 62 -37.89 28.81 -14.01
CA THR A 62 -37.08 29.87 -14.63
C THR A 62 -35.90 29.29 -15.39
N GLU A 63 -35.23 28.30 -14.82
CA GLU A 63 -34.02 27.70 -15.40
C GLU A 63 -33.90 26.22 -14.99
N ILE A 64 -33.51 25.36 -15.93
CA ILE A 64 -33.16 23.96 -15.67
C ILE A 64 -31.69 23.76 -16.03
N VAL A 65 -30.89 23.35 -15.06
CA VAL A 65 -29.45 23.13 -15.23
C VAL A 65 -29.12 21.69 -14.90
N LEU A 66 -28.40 21.01 -15.80
CA LEU A 66 -27.82 19.71 -15.49
C LEU A 66 -26.52 19.93 -14.72
N LYS A 67 -26.38 19.24 -13.59
CA LYS A 67 -25.17 19.32 -12.75
C LYS A 67 -24.64 17.94 -12.43
N THR A 68 -23.32 17.86 -12.32
CA THR A 68 -22.61 16.69 -11.80
C THR A 68 -22.27 16.93 -10.33
N ALA A 69 -22.37 15.88 -9.51
CA ALA A 69 -22.00 15.93 -8.10
C ALA A 69 -20.49 16.19 -7.92
N ASP A 70 -19.68 15.61 -8.79
CA ASP A 70 -18.24 15.84 -8.88
C ASP A 70 -17.86 16.28 -10.31
N THR A 71 -17.50 17.56 -10.45
CA THR A 71 -17.06 18.18 -11.70
C THR A 71 -15.62 17.83 -12.08
N ILE A 72 -14.84 17.26 -11.15
CA ILE A 72 -13.50 16.75 -11.45
C ILE A 72 -13.61 15.46 -12.27
N VAL A 73 -14.63 14.64 -12.01
CA VAL A 73 -14.85 13.36 -12.70
C VAL A 73 -15.54 13.58 -14.05
N ALA A 74 -16.67 14.28 -14.10
CA ALA A 74 -17.39 14.55 -15.34
C ALA A 74 -18.04 15.93 -15.33
N VAL A 75 -18.13 16.55 -16.51
CA VAL A 75 -18.73 17.87 -16.69
C VAL A 75 -19.85 17.81 -17.72
N VAL A 76 -20.94 18.51 -17.39
CA VAL A 76 -22.08 18.72 -18.28
C VAL A 76 -22.43 20.18 -18.26
N ASP A 77 -22.19 20.84 -19.38
CA ASP A 77 -22.58 22.23 -19.59
C ASP A 77 -23.83 22.25 -20.47
N LYS A 78 -24.98 21.95 -19.87
CA LYS A 78 -26.28 22.14 -20.53
C LYS A 78 -27.27 22.85 -19.61
N VAL A 79 -27.67 24.02 -20.06
CA VAL A 79 -28.79 24.80 -19.53
C VAL A 79 -29.95 24.64 -20.50
N ILE A 80 -31.09 24.19 -20.01
CA ILE A 80 -32.33 24.08 -20.79
C ILE A 80 -33.17 25.32 -20.45
N PRO A 81 -33.34 26.25 -21.40
CA PRO A 81 -34.17 27.42 -21.16
C PRO A 81 -35.64 27.02 -21.03
N ALA A 82 -36.37 27.66 -20.12
CA ALA A 82 -37.78 27.33 -19.85
C ALA A 82 -38.71 27.45 -21.08
N THR A 83 -38.27 28.19 -22.11
CA THR A 83 -38.98 28.36 -23.38
C THR A 83 -39.04 27.10 -24.25
N GLU A 84 -38.19 26.11 -23.99
CA GLU A 84 -38.17 24.84 -24.75
C GLU A 84 -39.14 23.78 -24.18
N ILE A 85 -39.77 24.05 -23.02
CA ILE A 85 -40.69 23.12 -22.38
C ILE A 85 -42.06 23.27 -23.04
N THR A 86 -42.57 22.19 -23.64
CA THR A 86 -43.89 22.17 -24.29
C THR A 86 -44.78 21.21 -23.51
N ASP A 87 -45.95 21.69 -23.06
CA ASP A 87 -46.93 20.90 -22.29
C ASP A 87 -46.35 20.17 -21.06
N GLY A 88 -45.48 20.86 -20.31
CA GLY A 88 -44.90 20.32 -19.06
C GLY A 88 -44.00 19.09 -19.24
N THR A 89 -43.55 18.85 -20.49
CA THR A 89 -42.58 17.80 -20.81
C THR A 89 -41.44 18.37 -21.65
N TRP A 90 -40.27 17.76 -21.51
CA TRP A 90 -39.12 18.06 -22.35
C TRP A 90 -38.37 16.76 -22.63
N SER A 91 -37.95 16.55 -23.88
CA SER A 91 -37.14 15.41 -24.28
C SER A 91 -36.03 15.91 -25.18
N GLY A 92 -34.78 15.62 -24.83
CA GLY A 92 -33.64 16.03 -25.63
C GLY A 92 -32.37 15.26 -25.30
N SER A 93 -31.39 15.37 -26.18
CA SER A 93 -30.07 14.79 -25.96
C SER A 93 -29.05 15.82 -25.48
N PHE A 94 -28.08 15.38 -24.68
CA PHE A 94 -27.00 16.20 -24.18
C PHE A 94 -25.71 15.40 -24.10
N ASN A 95 -24.58 16.11 -24.19
CA ASN A 95 -23.27 15.48 -24.13
C ASN A 95 -22.69 15.58 -22.72
N VAL A 96 -22.21 14.45 -22.22
CA VAL A 96 -21.47 14.36 -20.97
C VAL A 96 -20.01 14.15 -21.28
N SER A 97 -19.16 15.06 -20.80
CA SER A 97 -17.72 14.99 -21.00
C SER A 97 -17.07 14.32 -19.79
N GLY A 98 -16.37 13.20 -20.02
CA GLY A 98 -15.53 12.59 -18.98
C GLY A 98 -14.26 13.41 -18.81
N VAL A 99 -14.00 13.91 -17.60
CA VAL A 99 -12.83 14.75 -17.32
C VAL A 99 -11.71 13.92 -16.67
N PHE A 100 -12.02 13.20 -15.60
CA PHE A 100 -11.05 12.41 -14.83
C PHE A 100 -11.63 11.07 -14.36
N LEU A 101 -10.77 10.11 -14.04
CA LEU A 101 -11.15 8.77 -13.58
C LEU A 101 -11.97 8.82 -12.29
N GLY A 102 -13.14 8.17 -12.28
CA GLY A 102 -13.98 8.11 -11.09
C GLY A 102 -15.43 7.75 -11.38
N LYS A 103 -16.27 7.85 -10.36
CA LYS A 103 -17.73 7.73 -10.44
C LYS A 103 -18.35 9.01 -9.92
N THR A 104 -19.35 9.51 -10.61
CA THR A 104 -20.09 10.71 -10.23
C THR A 104 -21.54 10.56 -10.66
N ASP A 105 -22.44 11.17 -9.89
CA ASP A 105 -23.86 11.20 -10.22
C ASP A 105 -24.18 12.52 -10.93
N LEU A 106 -25.00 12.43 -11.96
CA LEU A 106 -25.60 13.57 -12.62
C LEU A 106 -27.06 13.70 -12.19
N PHE A 107 -27.46 14.93 -11.86
CA PHE A 107 -28.82 15.27 -11.49
C PHE A 107 -29.27 16.55 -12.18
N VAL A 108 -30.58 16.73 -12.24
CA VAL A 108 -31.20 17.96 -12.76
C VAL A 108 -31.51 18.88 -11.60
N GLU A 109 -31.06 20.13 -11.68
CA GLU A 109 -31.44 21.18 -10.74
C GLU A 109 -32.38 22.16 -11.44
N ILE A 110 -33.56 22.36 -10.86
CA ILE A 110 -34.57 23.28 -11.35
C ILE A 110 -34.61 24.48 -10.41
N THR A 111 -34.54 25.68 -10.98
CA THR A 111 -34.80 26.92 -10.26
C THR A 111 -36.22 27.38 -10.54
N THR A 112 -37.00 27.59 -9.49
CA THR A 112 -38.37 28.11 -9.55
C THR A 112 -38.37 29.64 -9.51
N MET A 113 -39.48 30.26 -9.91
CA MET A 113 -39.69 31.72 -9.83
C MET A 113 -39.49 32.31 -8.43
N ASP A 114 -39.73 31.53 -7.38
CA ASP A 114 -39.50 31.92 -5.98
C ASP A 114 -38.02 31.80 -5.56
N ASN A 115 -37.13 31.54 -6.53
CA ASN A 115 -35.70 31.31 -6.35
C ASN A 115 -35.38 30.07 -5.49
N ALA A 116 -36.36 29.17 -5.30
CA ALA A 116 -36.16 27.89 -4.66
C ALA A 116 -35.57 26.89 -5.68
N LYS A 117 -34.57 26.12 -5.22
CA LYS A 117 -33.87 25.12 -6.02
C LYS A 117 -34.34 23.73 -5.63
N GLU A 118 -34.80 22.98 -6.62
CA GLU A 118 -35.22 21.59 -6.47
C GLU A 118 -34.30 20.68 -7.28
N GLN A 119 -33.97 19.51 -6.74
CA GLN A 119 -33.12 18.52 -7.38
C GLN A 119 -33.94 17.29 -7.77
N SER A 120 -33.58 16.66 -8.89
CA SER A 120 -34.20 15.40 -9.30
C SER A 120 -33.89 14.28 -8.31
N GLU A 121 -34.90 13.47 -7.97
CA GLU A 121 -34.70 12.24 -7.20
C GLU A 121 -33.94 11.20 -8.03
N GLU A 122 -34.29 11.08 -9.31
CA GLU A 122 -33.56 10.24 -10.25
C GLU A 122 -32.19 10.84 -10.58
N ARG A 123 -31.17 9.99 -10.54
CA ARG A 123 -29.77 10.32 -10.81
C ARG A 123 -29.22 9.40 -11.88
N LEU A 124 -28.39 9.96 -12.75
CA LEU A 124 -27.65 9.22 -13.75
C LEU A 124 -26.25 8.91 -13.23
N GLY A 125 -25.92 7.64 -13.08
CA GLY A 125 -24.57 7.22 -12.69
C GLY A 125 -23.60 7.33 -13.86
N VAL A 126 -22.58 8.18 -13.72
CA VAL A 126 -21.52 8.35 -14.73
C VAL A 126 -20.22 7.73 -14.22
N THR A 127 -19.75 6.69 -14.90
CA THR A 127 -18.44 6.08 -14.64
C THR A 127 -17.45 6.52 -15.71
N VAL A 128 -16.43 7.28 -15.33
CA VAL A 128 -15.37 7.71 -16.26
C VAL A 128 -14.20 6.75 -16.14
N VAL A 129 -13.86 6.12 -17.26
CA VAL A 129 -12.73 5.20 -17.36
C VAL A 129 -11.70 5.70 -18.37
N ARG A 130 -10.51 5.12 -18.32
CA ARG A 130 -9.51 5.34 -19.35
C ARG A 130 -9.84 4.53 -20.61
N GLU A 131 -9.47 5.04 -21.77
CA GLU A 131 -9.39 4.24 -22.99
C GLU A 131 -8.34 3.13 -22.80
N GLU A 132 -8.73 1.88 -23.07
CA GLU A 132 -7.81 0.74 -23.04
C GLU A 132 -6.82 0.85 -24.19
N ARG A 133 -5.57 1.15 -23.87
CA ARG A 133 -4.49 1.21 -24.85
C ARG A 133 -3.87 -0.17 -24.99
N ALA A 134 -3.33 -0.47 -26.17
CA ALA A 134 -2.60 -1.74 -26.39
C ALA A 134 -1.49 -1.98 -25.34
N ILE A 135 -0.88 -0.90 -24.84
CA ILE A 135 0.14 -0.93 -23.79
C ILE A 135 -0.37 -1.51 -22.45
N ASP A 136 -1.66 -1.41 -22.14
CA ASP A 136 -2.26 -1.94 -20.90
C ASP A 136 -2.35 -3.46 -20.92
N LYS A 137 -2.69 -4.02 -22.09
CA LYS A 137 -2.67 -5.46 -22.32
C LYS A 137 -1.24 -5.98 -22.24
N VAL A 138 -0.29 -5.31 -22.90
CA VAL A 138 1.14 -5.66 -22.82
C VAL A 138 1.62 -5.66 -21.38
N PHE A 139 1.25 -4.65 -20.59
CA PHE A 139 1.59 -4.58 -19.18
C PHE A 139 1.02 -5.73 -18.37
N THR A 140 -0.29 -5.98 -18.48
CA THR A 140 -0.98 -7.02 -17.72
C THR A 140 -0.35 -8.39 -18.00
N TYR A 141 -0.07 -8.71 -19.26
CA TYR A 141 0.60 -9.95 -19.63
C TYR A 141 2.06 -10.00 -19.14
N THR A 142 2.79 -8.89 -19.24
CA THR A 142 4.19 -8.83 -18.77
C THR A 142 4.28 -9.01 -17.26
N VAL A 143 3.43 -8.34 -16.48
CA VAL A 143 3.34 -8.51 -15.02
C VAL A 143 2.96 -9.95 -14.67
N ALA A 144 1.96 -10.52 -15.34
CA ALA A 144 1.56 -11.90 -15.10
C ALA A 144 2.71 -12.89 -15.35
N ILE A 145 3.49 -12.72 -16.42
CA ILE A 145 4.66 -13.55 -16.73
C ILE A 145 5.76 -13.36 -15.67
N LEU A 146 6.12 -12.12 -15.36
CA LEU A 146 7.18 -11.82 -14.39
C LEU A 146 6.82 -12.31 -12.97
N VAL A 147 5.57 -12.13 -12.55
CA VAL A 147 5.04 -12.66 -11.28
C VAL A 147 5.04 -14.19 -11.30
N GLY A 148 4.62 -14.81 -12.40
CA GLY A 148 4.68 -16.28 -12.55
C GLY A 148 6.10 -16.82 -12.39
N ILE A 149 7.08 -16.22 -13.07
CA ILE A 149 8.51 -16.57 -12.92
C ILE A 149 8.98 -16.36 -11.47
N LEU A 150 8.57 -15.24 -10.85
CA LEU A 150 8.91 -14.94 -9.46
C LEU A 150 8.37 -16.01 -8.49
N TYR A 151 7.14 -16.47 -8.69
CA TYR A 151 6.53 -17.51 -7.86
C TYR A 151 7.16 -18.89 -8.08
N ILE A 152 7.57 -19.22 -9.31
CA ILE A 152 8.40 -20.41 -9.57
C ILE A 152 9.73 -20.29 -8.80
N ASN A 153 10.38 -19.13 -8.84
CA ASN A 153 11.62 -18.90 -8.11
C ASN A 153 11.42 -19.00 -6.59
N PHE A 154 10.31 -18.49 -6.04
CA PHE A 154 9.99 -18.65 -4.62
C PHE A 154 9.77 -20.11 -4.23
N GLY A 155 9.02 -20.86 -5.05
CA GLY A 155 8.84 -22.30 -4.85
C GLY A 155 10.17 -23.06 -4.91
N ALA A 156 11.08 -22.65 -5.82
CA ALA A 156 12.42 -23.23 -5.93
C ALA A 156 13.32 -22.85 -4.73
N ALA A 157 13.17 -21.64 -4.20
CA ALA A 157 13.93 -21.14 -3.06
C ALA A 157 13.47 -21.72 -1.71
N LEU A 158 12.29 -22.34 -1.67
CA LEU A 158 11.64 -22.84 -0.46
C LEU A 158 12.37 -24.03 0.18
N ASP A 159 13.40 -23.82 1.01
CA ASP A 159 14.09 -24.94 1.67
C ASP A 159 13.18 -25.66 2.70
N LEU A 160 12.60 -26.79 2.28
CA LEU A 160 11.74 -27.64 3.12
C LEU A 160 12.44 -28.16 4.39
N LYS A 161 13.77 -28.31 4.38
CA LYS A 161 14.51 -28.73 5.57
C LYS A 161 14.62 -27.57 6.56
N LEU A 162 14.87 -26.36 6.05
CA LEU A 162 14.90 -25.13 6.84
C LEU A 162 13.53 -24.86 7.45
N LEU A 163 12.45 -25.20 6.73
CA LEU A 163 11.08 -25.13 7.22
C LEU A 163 10.83 -26.04 8.44
N LYS A 164 11.41 -27.24 8.42
CA LYS A 164 11.33 -28.20 9.54
C LYS A 164 12.08 -27.70 10.78
N THR A 165 13.19 -26.99 10.59
CA THR A 165 13.99 -26.41 11.69
C THR A 165 13.27 -25.25 12.39
N ILE A 166 12.37 -24.52 11.72
CA ILE A 166 11.54 -23.45 12.35
C ILE A 166 10.73 -23.98 13.52
N VAL A 167 10.19 -25.19 13.39
CA VAL A 167 9.35 -25.82 14.43
C VAL A 167 10.12 -26.01 15.74
N THR A 168 11.46 -26.01 15.68
CA THR A 168 12.32 -26.28 16.83
C THR A 168 12.83 -25.02 17.57
N CYS A 169 12.77 -23.82 16.97
CA CYS A 169 13.19 -22.55 17.62
C CYS A 169 12.42 -21.34 17.04
N PRO A 170 11.27 -20.95 17.60
CA PRO A 170 10.28 -20.17 16.84
C PRO A 170 10.29 -18.65 17.06
N ILE A 171 11.04 -18.09 18.02
CA ILE A 171 10.76 -16.71 18.48
C ILE A 171 10.93 -15.67 17.36
N GLY A 172 12.06 -15.65 16.66
CA GLY A 172 12.31 -14.70 15.56
C GLY A 172 11.28 -14.84 14.42
N PRO A 173 11.12 -16.03 13.81
CA PRO A 173 10.13 -16.25 12.77
C PRO A 173 8.68 -15.97 13.20
N ALA A 174 8.31 -16.31 14.45
CA ALA A 174 6.98 -16.03 14.97
C ALA A 174 6.71 -14.52 15.10
N ILE A 175 7.71 -13.74 15.54
CA ILE A 175 7.62 -12.28 15.56
C ILE A 175 7.46 -11.74 14.14
N GLY A 176 8.20 -12.27 13.16
CA GLY A 176 8.06 -11.88 11.76
C GLY A 176 6.64 -12.13 11.22
N VAL A 177 6.08 -13.33 11.45
CA VAL A 177 4.70 -13.65 11.05
C VAL A 177 3.67 -12.75 11.75
N PHE A 178 3.86 -12.49 13.04
CA PHE A 178 3.00 -11.58 13.80
C PHE A 178 3.09 -10.14 13.28
N GLY A 179 4.30 -9.65 12.99
CA GLY A 179 4.52 -8.35 12.36
C GLY A 179 3.81 -8.26 11.01
N GLN A 180 3.96 -9.29 10.18
CA GLN A 180 3.45 -9.30 8.83
C GLN A 180 1.93 -9.41 8.72
N PHE A 181 1.30 -10.24 9.55
CA PHE A 181 -0.12 -10.56 9.42
C PHE A 181 -0.98 -10.07 10.58
N VAL A 182 -0.41 -9.33 11.53
CA VAL A 182 -1.19 -8.64 12.57
C VAL A 182 -0.84 -7.16 12.56
N VAL A 183 0.44 -6.82 12.75
CA VAL A 183 0.84 -5.40 12.85
C VAL A 183 0.60 -4.66 11.54
N MET A 184 1.06 -5.20 10.42
CA MET A 184 0.95 -4.52 9.12
C MET A 184 -0.49 -4.34 8.59
N PRO A 185 -1.38 -5.34 8.66
CA PRO A 185 -2.80 -5.17 8.30
C PRO A 185 -3.49 -4.11 9.16
N LEU A 186 -3.28 -4.12 10.47
CA LEU A 186 -3.89 -3.14 11.37
C LEU A 186 -3.33 -1.73 11.16
N LEU A 187 -2.02 -1.64 10.93
CA LEU A 187 -1.34 -0.37 10.66
C LEU A 187 -1.82 0.23 9.35
N SER A 188 -1.85 -0.55 8.27
CA SER A 188 -2.33 -0.08 6.96
C SER A 188 -3.80 0.31 6.97
N PHE A 189 -4.66 -0.44 7.68
CA PHE A 189 -6.06 -0.07 7.87
C PHE A 189 -6.19 1.25 8.64
N GLY A 190 -5.47 1.40 9.75
CA GLY A 190 -5.50 2.61 10.57
C GLY A 190 -4.99 3.84 9.81
N ILE A 191 -3.86 3.72 9.11
CA ILE A 191 -3.31 4.78 8.25
C ILE A 191 -4.31 5.12 7.14
N GLY A 192 -4.90 4.11 6.50
CA GLY A 192 -5.92 4.29 5.47
C GLY A 192 -7.10 5.12 5.96
N LYS A 193 -7.70 4.72 7.10
CA LYS A 193 -8.84 5.44 7.69
C LYS A 193 -8.50 6.85 8.15
N LEU A 194 -7.30 7.06 8.70
CA LEU A 194 -6.90 8.35 9.23
C LEU A 194 -6.57 9.37 8.14
N ILE A 195 -5.90 8.93 7.08
CA ILE A 195 -5.37 9.83 6.04
C ILE A 195 -6.35 10.00 4.88
N PHE A 196 -7.16 8.97 4.59
CA PHE A 196 -8.08 8.95 3.46
C PHE A 196 -9.53 8.73 3.89
N PRO A 197 -10.11 9.57 4.77
CA PRO A 197 -11.48 9.36 5.26
C PRO A 197 -12.51 9.25 4.12
N ASP A 198 -12.34 10.07 3.08
CA ASP A 198 -13.31 10.18 1.98
C ASP A 198 -12.96 9.31 0.75
N SER A 199 -11.76 8.71 0.71
CA SER A 199 -11.29 7.95 -0.46
C SER A 199 -11.11 6.45 -0.15
N HIS A 200 -12.18 5.69 -0.36
CA HIS A 200 -12.18 4.24 -0.18
C HIS A 200 -11.20 3.51 -1.10
N ALA A 201 -10.96 4.02 -2.32
CA ALA A 201 -9.95 3.46 -3.23
C ALA A 201 -8.54 3.57 -2.63
N MET A 202 -8.19 4.70 -2.03
CA MET A 202 -6.89 4.87 -1.38
C MET A 202 -6.75 4.02 -0.12
N GLN A 203 -7.83 3.90 0.67
CA GLN A 203 -7.88 2.99 1.81
C GLN A 203 -7.62 1.53 1.39
N LEU A 204 -8.28 1.06 0.32
CA LEU A 204 -8.08 -0.28 -0.24
C LEU A 204 -6.65 -0.48 -0.73
N GLY A 205 -6.09 0.50 -1.47
CA GLY A 205 -4.71 0.44 -1.93
C GLY A 205 -3.70 0.29 -0.80
N MET A 206 -3.85 1.08 0.27
CA MET A 206 -3.02 1.00 1.48
C MET A 206 -3.21 -0.34 2.19
N PHE A 207 -4.46 -0.78 2.39
CA PHE A 207 -4.78 -2.01 3.08
C PHE A 207 -4.22 -3.24 2.36
N PHE A 208 -4.38 -3.32 1.03
CA PHE A 208 -3.83 -4.41 0.22
C PHE A 208 -2.30 -4.45 0.28
N THR A 209 -1.65 -3.28 0.39
CA THR A 209 -0.20 -3.20 0.61
C THR A 209 0.21 -3.76 1.97
N GLY A 210 -0.56 -3.47 3.03
CA GLY A 210 -0.28 -3.95 4.38
C GLY A 210 -0.58 -5.43 4.61
N VAL A 211 -1.57 -6.01 3.93
CA VAL A 211 -1.84 -7.46 4.04
C VAL A 211 -0.91 -8.32 3.19
N SER A 212 -0.23 -7.71 2.21
CA SER A 212 0.74 -8.40 1.36
C SER A 212 1.90 -8.98 2.18
N PRO A 213 2.52 -10.10 1.79
CA PRO A 213 3.68 -10.65 2.47
C PRO A 213 4.91 -9.75 2.32
N ALA A 214 5.97 -10.07 3.05
CA ALA A 214 7.23 -9.33 2.97
C ALA A 214 7.83 -9.39 1.57
N GLY A 215 8.43 -8.29 1.13
CA GLY A 215 9.03 -8.16 -0.20
C GLY A 215 10.45 -8.72 -0.24
N GLY A 216 10.85 -9.37 -1.34
CA GLY A 216 12.20 -9.94 -1.50
C GLY A 216 13.35 -8.92 -1.40
N ALA A 217 13.05 -7.62 -1.46
CA ALA A 217 14.00 -6.55 -1.17
C ALA A 217 14.45 -6.52 0.30
N SER A 218 13.69 -7.08 1.25
CA SER A 218 14.08 -7.22 2.65
C SER A 218 15.41 -7.95 2.79
N ASN A 219 15.55 -9.09 2.10
CA ASN A 219 16.77 -9.89 2.09
C ASN A 219 18.02 -9.10 1.66
N VAL A 220 17.88 -8.21 0.67
CA VAL A 220 18.99 -7.38 0.19
C VAL A 220 19.34 -6.33 1.25
N TRP A 221 18.35 -5.65 1.80
CA TRP A 221 18.56 -4.63 2.83
C TRP A 221 19.11 -5.22 4.12
N THR A 222 18.63 -6.38 4.56
CA THR A 222 19.18 -7.11 5.70
C THR A 222 20.65 -7.44 5.46
N ALA A 223 21.03 -7.88 4.26
CA ALA A 223 22.44 -8.13 3.92
C ALA A 223 23.29 -6.84 3.94
N VAL A 224 22.81 -5.77 3.31
CA VAL A 224 23.50 -4.47 3.25
C VAL A 224 23.70 -3.85 4.63
N LEU A 225 22.75 -4.06 5.54
CA LEU A 225 22.78 -3.54 6.91
C LEU A 225 23.46 -4.50 7.91
N ASN A 226 24.06 -5.60 7.45
CA ASN A 226 24.71 -6.63 8.28
C ASN A 226 23.77 -7.29 9.32
N GLY A 227 22.50 -7.49 8.94
CA GLY A 227 21.53 -8.26 9.73
C GLY A 227 21.61 -9.77 9.45
N ASN A 228 20.79 -10.56 10.16
CA ASN A 228 20.72 -12.00 9.95
C ASN A 228 19.96 -12.36 8.65
N ILE A 229 20.71 -12.59 7.58
CA ILE A 229 20.16 -12.93 6.25
C ILE A 229 19.38 -14.24 6.29
N ASN A 230 19.86 -15.25 7.03
CA ASN A 230 19.20 -16.55 7.11
C ASN A 230 17.80 -16.41 7.74
N LEU A 231 17.68 -15.56 8.77
CA LEU A 231 16.41 -15.25 9.41
C LEU A 231 15.47 -14.48 8.47
N SER A 232 15.96 -13.47 7.73
CA SER A 232 15.13 -12.71 6.76
C SER A 232 14.59 -13.62 5.66
N VAL A 233 15.44 -14.43 5.01
CA VAL A 233 15.02 -15.36 3.95
C VAL A 233 13.97 -16.33 4.48
N LEU A 234 14.16 -16.82 5.71
CA LEU A 234 13.21 -17.70 6.37
C LEU A 234 11.85 -17.03 6.61
N MET A 235 11.83 -15.82 7.16
CA MET A 235 10.60 -15.07 7.40
C MET A 235 9.87 -14.72 6.09
N THR A 236 10.60 -14.32 5.04
CA THR A 236 10.00 -14.01 3.72
C THR A 236 9.33 -15.25 3.14
N THR A 237 10.00 -16.40 3.29
CA THR A 237 9.51 -17.68 2.79
C THR A 237 8.23 -18.10 3.51
N ILE A 238 8.22 -18.05 4.85
CA ILE A 238 7.02 -18.38 5.66
C ILE A 238 5.88 -17.42 5.33
N SER A 239 6.17 -16.11 5.26
CA SER A 239 5.14 -15.11 5.00
C SER A 239 4.54 -15.25 3.61
N THR A 240 5.35 -15.54 2.59
CA THR A 240 4.87 -15.80 1.22
C THR A 240 3.90 -16.99 1.18
N ILE A 241 4.17 -18.07 1.93
CA ILE A 241 3.25 -19.21 2.02
C ILE A 241 2.00 -18.86 2.81
N ALA A 242 2.17 -18.21 3.97
CA ALA A 242 1.05 -17.85 4.84
C ALA A 242 0.10 -16.85 4.16
N ALA A 243 0.60 -16.03 3.23
CA ALA A 243 -0.18 -15.04 2.49
C ALA A 243 -1.34 -15.66 1.68
N PHE A 244 -1.21 -16.89 1.19
CA PHE A 244 -2.29 -17.56 0.45
C PHE A 244 -3.57 -17.73 1.28
N GLY A 245 -3.44 -17.91 2.59
CA GLY A 245 -4.58 -17.99 3.51
C GLY A 245 -4.88 -16.68 4.21
N LEU A 246 -3.84 -15.98 4.67
CA LEU A 246 -3.99 -14.80 5.52
C LEU A 246 -4.38 -13.53 4.74
N MET A 247 -3.95 -13.37 3.48
CA MET A 247 -4.41 -12.23 2.66
C MET A 247 -5.92 -12.30 2.41
N PRO A 248 -6.49 -13.40 1.87
CA PRO A 248 -7.94 -13.50 1.71
C PRO A 248 -8.68 -13.35 3.03
N MET A 249 -8.19 -13.95 4.12
CA MET A 249 -8.79 -13.80 5.44
C MET A 249 -8.91 -12.32 5.87
N TRP A 250 -7.85 -11.53 5.74
CA TRP A 250 -7.89 -10.10 6.06
C TRP A 250 -8.78 -9.29 5.12
N ILE A 251 -8.77 -9.60 3.82
CA ILE A 251 -9.62 -8.94 2.83
C ILE A 251 -11.11 -9.23 3.11
N PHE A 252 -11.45 -10.47 3.44
CA PHE A 252 -12.83 -10.89 3.72
C PHE A 252 -13.34 -10.45 5.09
N THR A 253 -12.46 -10.00 5.99
CA THR A 253 -12.81 -9.50 7.31
C THR A 253 -12.70 -7.98 7.35
N LEU A 254 -11.52 -7.44 7.62
CA LEU A 254 -11.31 -6.00 7.79
C LEU A 254 -11.39 -5.24 6.45
N GLY A 255 -10.98 -5.87 5.35
CA GLY A 255 -11.13 -5.30 4.01
C GLY A 255 -12.60 -5.09 3.63
N LYS A 256 -13.49 -6.01 4.03
CA LYS A 256 -14.94 -5.92 3.80
C LYS A 256 -15.50 -4.61 4.35
N VAL A 257 -15.02 -4.14 5.50
CA VAL A 257 -15.45 -2.85 6.07
C VAL A 257 -15.16 -1.68 5.13
N ILE A 258 -14.02 -1.70 4.43
CA ILE A 258 -13.67 -0.65 3.45
C ILE A 258 -14.53 -0.81 2.18
N PHE A 259 -14.73 -2.04 1.72
CA PHE A 259 -15.57 -2.34 0.55
C PHE A 259 -17.03 -1.90 0.77
N ASP A 260 -17.62 -2.28 1.90
CA ASP A 260 -19.01 -1.94 2.25
C ASP A 260 -19.22 -0.43 2.36
N GLN A 261 -18.25 0.31 2.93
CA GLN A 261 -18.33 1.78 3.03
C GLN A 261 -18.12 2.50 1.69
N GLY A 262 -17.38 1.89 0.77
CA GLY A 262 -17.20 2.40 -0.59
C GLY A 262 -18.28 1.97 -1.57
N GLU A 263 -19.34 1.28 -1.10
CA GLU A 263 -20.38 0.67 -1.94
C GLU A 263 -19.81 -0.27 -3.03
N LEU A 264 -18.66 -0.88 -2.73
CA LEU A 264 -17.96 -1.80 -3.62
C LEU A 264 -18.23 -3.24 -3.18
N THR A 265 -18.58 -4.11 -4.13
CA THR A 265 -18.71 -5.54 -3.84
C THR A 265 -17.35 -6.21 -3.75
N VAL A 266 -17.08 -6.91 -2.63
CA VAL A 266 -15.84 -7.70 -2.48
C VAL A 266 -15.75 -8.78 -3.57
N PRO A 267 -14.70 -8.81 -4.40
CA PRO A 267 -14.59 -9.76 -5.50
C PRO A 267 -14.06 -11.13 -5.02
N TYR A 268 -14.83 -11.84 -4.20
CA TYR A 268 -14.43 -13.12 -3.58
C TYR A 268 -13.91 -14.15 -4.60
N ALA A 269 -14.62 -14.33 -5.72
CA ALA A 269 -14.25 -15.26 -6.76
C ALA A 269 -12.89 -14.92 -7.40
N ARG A 270 -12.66 -13.63 -7.71
CA ARG A 270 -11.39 -13.18 -8.31
C ARG A 270 -10.21 -13.31 -7.36
N ILE A 271 -10.42 -13.08 -6.07
CA ILE A 271 -9.39 -13.27 -5.04
C ILE A 271 -9.04 -14.77 -4.92
N GLY A 272 -10.03 -15.66 -4.98
CA GLY A 272 -9.83 -17.11 -5.03
C GLY A 272 -9.07 -17.54 -6.30
N GLU A 273 -9.48 -17.05 -7.47
CA GLU A 273 -8.79 -17.27 -8.75
C GLU A 273 -7.34 -16.82 -8.70
N PHE A 274 -7.08 -15.63 -8.17
CA PHE A 274 -5.73 -15.09 -7.99
C PHE A 274 -4.85 -16.01 -7.14
N ALA A 275 -5.37 -16.49 -6.01
CA ALA A 275 -4.65 -17.42 -5.16
C ALA A 275 -4.31 -18.71 -5.92
N LEU A 276 -5.26 -19.30 -6.65
CA LEU A 276 -5.05 -20.51 -7.45
C LEU A 276 -4.01 -20.30 -8.55
N VAL A 277 -4.08 -19.18 -9.27
CA VAL A 277 -3.13 -18.80 -10.34
C VAL A 277 -1.71 -18.69 -9.80
N LEU A 278 -1.52 -18.29 -8.54
CA LEU A 278 -0.22 -18.15 -7.91
C LEU A 278 0.28 -19.42 -7.21
N ILE A 279 -0.62 -20.27 -6.71
CA ILE A 279 -0.26 -21.58 -6.15
C ILE A 279 0.35 -22.47 -7.22
N PHE A 280 -0.19 -22.45 -8.44
CA PHE A 280 0.30 -23.30 -9.54
C PHE A 280 1.80 -23.10 -9.87
N PRO A 281 2.31 -21.89 -10.18
CA PRO A 281 3.74 -21.67 -10.42
C PRO A 281 4.60 -21.95 -9.18
N LEU A 282 4.08 -21.70 -7.98
CA LEU A 282 4.79 -22.04 -6.73
C LEU A 282 5.02 -23.55 -6.61
N LEU A 283 3.99 -24.36 -6.88
CA LEU A 283 4.09 -25.83 -6.86
C LEU A 283 5.08 -26.33 -7.90
N ILE A 284 5.11 -25.74 -9.10
CA ILE A 284 6.12 -26.04 -10.11
C ILE A 284 7.53 -25.76 -9.57
N GLY A 285 7.73 -24.60 -8.94
CA GLY A 285 8.99 -24.25 -8.28
C GLY A 285 9.42 -25.29 -7.24
N LEU A 286 8.47 -25.75 -6.42
CA LEU A 286 8.73 -26.76 -5.38
C LEU A 286 9.09 -28.13 -5.98
N ILE A 287 8.42 -28.54 -7.05
CA ILE A 287 8.75 -29.76 -7.79
C ILE A 287 10.16 -29.65 -8.38
N ILE A 288 10.51 -28.53 -9.00
CA ILE A 288 11.85 -28.28 -9.53
C ILE A 288 12.89 -28.36 -8.40
N GLN A 289 12.60 -27.78 -7.24
CA GLN A 289 13.46 -27.89 -6.07
C GLN A 289 13.75 -29.34 -5.68
N ARG A 290 12.72 -30.19 -5.69
CA ARG A 290 12.81 -31.58 -5.24
C ARG A 290 13.59 -32.45 -6.22
N TYR A 291 13.39 -32.27 -7.52
CA TYR A 291 13.90 -33.19 -8.54
C TYR A 291 15.11 -32.65 -9.33
N LEU A 292 15.29 -31.32 -9.40
CA LEU A 292 16.27 -30.66 -10.27
C LEU A 292 17.13 -29.62 -9.52
N PRO A 293 17.96 -30.03 -8.53
CA PRO A 293 18.71 -29.12 -7.67
C PRO A 293 19.68 -28.19 -8.43
N ARG A 294 20.17 -28.62 -9.60
CA ARG A 294 21.01 -27.76 -10.48
C ARG A 294 20.20 -26.58 -11.03
N VAL A 295 18.96 -26.81 -11.45
CA VAL A 295 18.05 -25.77 -11.96
C VAL A 295 17.64 -24.84 -10.81
N THR A 296 17.38 -25.39 -9.63
CA THR A 296 17.09 -24.61 -8.41
C THR A 296 18.14 -23.55 -8.13
N ARG A 297 19.43 -23.90 -8.20
CA ARG A 297 20.52 -22.94 -7.98
C ARG A 297 20.47 -21.77 -8.97
N ILE A 298 20.11 -22.04 -10.23
CA ILE A 298 19.96 -21.01 -11.27
C ILE A 298 18.72 -20.14 -10.98
N LEU A 299 17.58 -20.75 -10.66
CA LEU A 299 16.34 -20.03 -10.34
C LEU A 299 16.52 -19.09 -9.13
N VAL A 300 17.17 -19.56 -8.07
CA VAL A 300 17.48 -18.73 -6.89
C VAL A 300 18.42 -17.57 -7.24
N LEU A 301 19.38 -17.78 -8.14
CA LEU A 301 20.28 -16.72 -8.61
C LEU A 301 19.52 -15.63 -9.40
N VAL A 302 18.57 -16.05 -10.23
CA VAL A 302 17.76 -15.18 -11.11
C VAL A 302 16.62 -14.49 -10.35
N LEU A 303 16.27 -14.93 -9.15
CA LEU A 303 15.22 -14.34 -8.31
C LEU A 303 15.42 -12.82 -8.10
N LYS A 304 16.63 -12.40 -7.71
CA LYS A 304 16.95 -10.99 -7.44
C LYS A 304 16.80 -10.10 -8.68
N PRO A 305 17.44 -10.40 -9.83
CA PRO A 305 17.31 -9.55 -11.02
C PRO A 305 15.88 -9.54 -11.57
N VAL A 306 15.13 -10.65 -11.51
CA VAL A 306 13.72 -10.67 -11.94
C VAL A 306 12.84 -9.81 -11.04
N ALA A 307 13.02 -9.89 -9.71
CA ALA A 307 12.29 -9.04 -8.78
C ALA A 307 12.58 -7.54 -9.01
N SER A 308 13.85 -7.18 -9.18
CA SER A 308 14.25 -5.80 -9.49
C SER A 308 13.70 -5.33 -10.84
N LEU A 309 13.74 -6.19 -11.87
CA LEU A 309 13.18 -5.91 -13.19
C LEU A 309 11.67 -5.69 -13.12
N LEU A 310 10.93 -6.51 -12.34
CA LEU A 310 9.50 -6.36 -12.14
C LEU A 310 9.16 -5.00 -11.50
N ILE A 311 9.88 -4.62 -10.44
CA ILE A 311 9.68 -3.32 -9.77
C ILE A 311 9.99 -2.18 -10.74
N LEU A 312 11.13 -2.23 -11.44
CA LEU A 312 11.51 -1.20 -12.42
C LEU A 312 10.48 -1.11 -13.55
N PHE A 313 10.01 -2.24 -14.07
CA PHE A 313 8.98 -2.30 -15.11
C PHE A 313 7.67 -1.69 -14.63
N ILE A 314 7.21 -2.01 -13.41
CA ILE A 314 6.00 -1.42 -12.82
C ILE A 314 6.15 0.09 -12.66
N VAL A 315 7.30 0.57 -12.16
CA VAL A 315 7.56 2.01 -11.96
C VAL A 315 7.62 2.74 -13.29
N ILE A 316 8.38 2.24 -14.27
CA ILE A 316 8.45 2.83 -15.61
C ILE A 316 7.07 2.81 -16.26
N PHE A 317 6.35 1.70 -16.19
CA PHE A 317 5.00 1.62 -16.73
C PHE A 317 4.07 2.62 -16.04
N ALA A 318 4.10 2.72 -14.71
CA ALA A 318 3.32 3.70 -13.96
C ALA A 318 3.61 5.12 -14.44
N ILE A 319 4.89 5.46 -14.67
CA ILE A 319 5.29 6.77 -15.19
C ILE A 319 4.82 6.98 -16.64
N VAL A 320 5.09 6.03 -17.53
CA VAL A 320 4.84 6.16 -18.99
C VAL A 320 3.35 6.14 -19.31
N THR A 321 2.59 5.29 -18.63
CA THR A 321 1.16 5.13 -18.91
C THR A 321 0.28 6.04 -18.08
N ASN A 322 0.80 6.60 -16.99
CA ASN A 322 -0.02 7.37 -16.07
C ASN A 322 0.69 8.63 -15.53
N LEU A 323 0.99 9.58 -16.41
CA LEU A 323 1.27 10.96 -15.97
C LEU A 323 0.13 11.50 -15.08
N TYR A 324 -1.12 11.09 -15.33
CA TYR A 324 -2.27 11.42 -14.48
C TYR A 324 -2.23 10.76 -13.09
N LEU A 325 -1.53 9.62 -12.88
CA LEU A 325 -1.37 9.06 -11.54
C LEU A 325 -0.46 9.95 -10.68
N PHE A 326 0.45 10.71 -11.29
CA PHE A 326 1.20 11.75 -10.56
C PHE A 326 0.34 12.95 -10.22
N GLU A 327 -0.72 13.25 -10.98
CA GLU A 327 -1.72 14.25 -10.57
C GLU A 327 -2.51 13.78 -9.34
N LEU A 328 -2.68 12.46 -9.19
CA LEU A 328 -3.25 11.86 -7.97
C LEU A 328 -2.26 11.87 -6.79
N PHE A 329 -0.96 12.04 -7.00
CA PHE A 329 0.06 12.08 -5.93
C PHE A 329 -0.11 13.34 -5.06
N SER A 330 -1.04 13.26 -4.13
CA SER A 330 -1.22 14.28 -3.11
C SER A 330 -0.20 14.11 -1.97
N TRP A 331 -0.04 15.15 -1.16
CA TRP A 331 0.81 15.07 0.02
C TRP A 331 0.36 13.94 0.98
N GLN A 332 -0.95 13.64 1.04
CA GLN A 332 -1.49 12.51 1.82
C GLN A 332 -0.94 11.16 1.33
N ILE A 333 -0.83 10.97 0.02
CA ILE A 333 -0.28 9.73 -0.57
C ILE A 333 1.21 9.56 -0.24
N VAL A 334 1.98 10.64 -0.30
CA VAL A 334 3.40 10.61 0.06
C VAL A 334 3.57 10.30 1.54
N VAL A 335 2.80 10.97 2.41
CA VAL A 335 2.86 10.76 3.85
C VAL A 335 2.42 9.35 4.24
N SER A 336 1.32 8.85 3.68
CA SER A 336 0.87 7.47 3.93
C SER A 336 1.88 6.42 3.45
N GLY A 337 2.46 6.62 2.26
CA GLY A 337 3.49 5.77 1.69
C GLY A 337 4.79 5.75 2.50
N LEU A 338 5.09 6.84 3.19
CA LEU A 338 6.19 6.95 4.14
C LEU A 338 5.85 6.27 5.48
N LEU A 339 4.69 6.59 6.05
CA LEU A 339 4.31 6.13 7.39
C LEU A 339 4.22 4.61 7.48
N LEU A 340 3.64 3.93 6.49
CA LEU A 340 3.43 2.48 6.55
C LEU A 340 4.75 1.70 6.73
N PRO A 341 5.75 1.80 5.83
CA PRO A 341 7.03 1.10 6.01
C PRO A 341 7.80 1.59 7.24
N TRP A 342 7.74 2.89 7.56
CA TRP A 342 8.54 3.46 8.66
C TRP A 342 8.04 3.01 10.03
N LEU A 343 6.73 3.06 10.24
CA LEU A 343 6.12 2.51 11.45
C LEU A 343 6.30 0.99 11.50
N GLY A 344 6.30 0.32 10.34
CA GLY A 344 6.70 -1.08 10.21
C GLY A 344 8.08 -1.38 10.76
N PHE A 345 9.11 -0.64 10.31
CA PHE A 345 10.48 -0.78 10.80
C PHE A 345 10.56 -0.52 12.30
N LEU A 346 9.91 0.53 12.77
CA LEU A 346 9.92 0.93 14.18
C LEU A 346 9.27 -0.13 15.07
N LEU A 347 8.05 -0.57 14.73
CA LEU A 347 7.31 -1.55 15.50
C LEU A 347 7.98 -2.92 15.44
N GLY A 348 8.45 -3.35 14.27
CA GLY A 348 9.19 -4.59 14.10
C GLY A 348 10.46 -4.62 14.98
N TRP A 349 11.24 -3.53 14.98
CA TRP A 349 12.41 -3.40 15.86
C TRP A 349 12.02 -3.42 17.35
N THR A 350 10.96 -2.68 17.72
CA THR A 350 10.50 -2.56 19.11
C THR A 350 10.04 -3.90 19.66
N ILE A 351 9.23 -4.64 18.88
CA ILE A 351 8.76 -5.97 19.26
C ILE A 351 9.96 -6.93 19.36
N ALA A 352 10.87 -6.92 18.38
CA ALA A 352 12.06 -7.77 18.45
C ALA A 352 12.92 -7.48 19.70
N LYS A 353 13.06 -6.21 20.10
CA LYS A 353 13.77 -5.83 21.33
C LYS A 353 13.02 -6.22 22.60
N LEU A 354 11.69 -6.14 22.62
CA LEU A 354 10.87 -6.60 23.74
C LEU A 354 11.07 -8.11 23.99
N PHE A 355 11.16 -8.89 22.91
CA PHE A 355 11.50 -10.32 22.95
C PHE A 355 13.01 -10.61 23.01
N ARG A 356 13.82 -9.60 23.36
CA ARG A 356 15.27 -9.70 23.63
C ARG A 356 16.08 -10.32 22.49
N GLN A 357 15.68 -10.09 21.25
CA GLN A 357 16.43 -10.56 20.08
C GLN A 357 17.79 -9.84 19.96
N VAL A 358 18.79 -10.59 19.48
CA VAL A 358 20.15 -10.10 19.20
C VAL A 358 20.07 -8.98 18.15
N PRO A 359 20.94 -7.95 18.16
CA PRO A 359 20.83 -6.82 17.23
C PRO A 359 20.70 -7.19 15.74
N ALA A 360 21.41 -8.24 15.29
CA ALA A 360 21.33 -8.70 13.91
C ALA A 360 19.96 -9.30 13.55
N ASP A 361 19.33 -10.01 14.50
CA ASP A 361 17.99 -10.61 14.33
C ASP A 361 16.90 -9.54 14.44
N ALA A 362 17.05 -8.61 15.39
CA ALA A 362 16.13 -7.48 15.53
C ALA A 362 16.12 -6.60 14.28
N LEU A 363 17.28 -6.41 13.64
CA LEU A 363 17.39 -5.67 12.38
C LEU A 363 16.70 -6.43 11.24
N ALA A 364 16.92 -7.74 11.15
CA ALA A 364 16.25 -8.59 10.17
C ALA A 364 14.72 -8.52 10.33
N ILE A 365 14.20 -8.68 11.55
CA ILE A 365 12.76 -8.59 11.85
C ILE A 365 12.20 -7.20 11.53
N ALA A 366 12.91 -6.13 11.87
CA ALA A 366 12.48 -4.77 11.57
C ALA A 366 12.34 -4.55 10.06
N VAL A 367 13.40 -4.85 9.30
CA VAL A 367 13.42 -4.72 7.84
C VAL A 367 12.37 -5.60 7.19
N GLU A 368 12.24 -6.84 7.65
CA GLU A 368 11.22 -7.77 7.15
C GLU A 368 9.80 -7.25 7.38
N THR A 369 9.52 -6.72 8.57
CA THR A 369 8.19 -6.19 8.91
C THR A 369 7.85 -4.99 8.04
N GLY A 370 8.79 -4.07 7.82
CA GLY A 370 8.53 -2.81 7.11
C GLY A 370 8.50 -2.91 5.58
N ILE A 371 9.22 -3.86 4.98
CA ILE A 371 9.25 -4.01 3.52
C ILE A 371 8.13 -4.95 3.06
N GLN A 372 7.09 -4.37 2.47
CA GLN A 372 5.99 -5.12 1.86
C GLN A 372 6.28 -5.50 0.40
N ASN A 373 5.67 -6.59 -0.06
CA ASN A 373 5.66 -6.96 -1.48
C ASN A 373 4.59 -6.14 -2.23
N THR A 374 4.96 -4.92 -2.60
CA THR A 374 4.09 -4.00 -3.35
C THR A 374 3.72 -4.55 -4.73
N GLY A 375 4.56 -5.39 -5.34
CA GLY A 375 4.27 -6.05 -6.61
C GLY A 375 3.07 -7.00 -6.52
N ILE A 376 3.00 -7.82 -5.46
CA ILE A 376 1.84 -8.70 -5.20
C ILE A 376 0.59 -7.85 -4.96
N SER A 377 0.69 -6.77 -4.18
CA SER A 377 -0.43 -5.87 -3.94
C SER A 377 -0.98 -5.27 -5.24
N ILE A 378 -0.11 -4.72 -6.09
CA ILE A 378 -0.50 -4.11 -7.37
C ILE A 378 -1.14 -5.14 -8.28
N PHE A 379 -0.53 -6.34 -8.39
CA PHE A 379 -1.07 -7.39 -9.23
C PHE A 379 -2.44 -7.87 -8.75
N LEU A 380 -2.60 -8.04 -7.43
CA LEU A 380 -3.88 -8.43 -6.83
C LEU A 380 -4.97 -7.38 -7.07
N LEU A 381 -4.69 -6.10 -6.83
CA LEU A 381 -5.64 -5.01 -7.05
C LEU A 381 -6.09 -4.94 -8.51
N ARG A 382 -5.14 -4.98 -9.46
CA ARG A 382 -5.45 -4.92 -10.90
C ARG A 382 -6.16 -6.16 -11.43
N PHE A 383 -5.90 -7.32 -10.85
CA PHE A 383 -6.55 -8.56 -11.25
C PHE A 383 -7.98 -8.67 -10.70
N THR A 384 -8.23 -8.12 -9.51
CA THR A 384 -9.49 -8.34 -8.79
C THR A 384 -10.50 -7.23 -8.96
N LEU A 385 -10.06 -5.97 -9.10
CA LEU A 385 -10.94 -4.82 -9.17
C LEU A 385 -11.27 -4.42 -10.60
N PRO A 386 -12.50 -3.94 -10.87
CA PRO A 386 -12.83 -3.32 -12.14
C PRO A 386 -12.12 -1.96 -12.31
N GLN A 387 -12.13 -1.44 -13.53
CA GLN A 387 -11.75 -0.05 -13.79
C GLN A 387 -12.92 0.89 -13.47
N PRO A 388 -12.70 2.06 -12.86
CA PRO A 388 -11.40 2.74 -12.62
C PRO A 388 -10.70 2.40 -11.27
N GLU A 389 -11.32 1.61 -10.40
CA GLU A 389 -10.82 1.33 -9.05
C GLU A 389 -9.46 0.62 -9.04
N ALA A 390 -9.24 -0.27 -10.00
CA ALA A 390 -7.96 -0.94 -10.20
C ALA A 390 -6.80 0.06 -10.39
N ASP A 391 -6.99 1.14 -11.15
CA ASP A 391 -5.94 2.13 -11.36
C ASP A 391 -5.81 3.05 -10.13
N LEU A 392 -6.92 3.55 -9.57
CA LEU A 392 -6.91 4.43 -8.39
C LEU A 392 -6.25 3.79 -7.16
N THR A 393 -6.52 2.51 -6.91
CA THR A 393 -5.98 1.79 -5.75
C THR A 393 -4.47 1.51 -5.86
N THR A 394 -3.91 1.46 -7.07
CA THR A 394 -2.49 1.13 -7.27
C THR A 394 -1.52 2.24 -6.89
N VAL A 395 -2.01 3.47 -6.73
CA VAL A 395 -1.19 4.64 -6.36
C VAL A 395 -0.54 4.48 -4.98
N ALA A 396 -1.29 3.98 -4.01
CA ALA A 396 -0.80 3.74 -2.65
C ALA A 396 0.39 2.75 -2.61
N PRO A 397 0.27 1.52 -3.16
CA PRO A 397 1.38 0.58 -3.24
C PRO A 397 2.62 1.15 -3.95
N VAL A 398 2.44 1.94 -5.03
CA VAL A 398 3.55 2.59 -5.74
C VAL A 398 4.24 3.62 -4.85
N SER A 399 3.47 4.46 -4.14
CA SER A 399 4.03 5.40 -3.17
C SER A 399 4.83 4.69 -2.08
N VAL A 400 4.29 3.63 -1.49
CA VAL A 400 5.00 2.80 -0.50
C VAL A 400 6.31 2.26 -1.08
N ALA A 401 6.30 1.75 -2.31
CA ALA A 401 7.50 1.22 -2.96
C ALA A 401 8.60 2.28 -3.12
N ILE A 402 8.24 3.50 -3.49
CA ILE A 402 9.18 4.62 -3.66
C ILE A 402 9.71 5.13 -2.32
N MET A 403 8.86 5.17 -1.28
CA MET A 403 9.22 5.72 0.04
C MET A 403 9.95 4.73 0.97
N THR A 404 9.83 3.42 0.71
CA THR A 404 10.44 2.36 1.54
C THR A 404 11.98 2.43 1.63
N PRO A 405 12.74 2.69 0.55
CA PRO A 405 14.21 2.69 0.61
C PRO A 405 14.80 3.86 1.39
N VAL A 406 14.10 5.00 1.48
CA VAL A 406 14.59 6.25 2.08
C VAL A 406 15.19 6.07 3.49
N PRO A 407 14.47 5.53 4.49
CA PRO A 407 15.00 5.35 5.84
C PRO A 407 16.15 4.34 5.90
N LEU A 408 16.14 3.34 5.01
CA LEU A 408 17.18 2.31 4.94
C LEU A 408 18.49 2.87 4.36
N PHE A 409 18.40 3.76 3.36
CA PHE A 409 19.56 4.51 2.87
C PHE A 409 20.13 5.44 3.94
N ILE A 410 19.27 6.16 4.67
CA ILE A 410 19.72 7.02 5.78
C ILE A 410 20.45 6.17 6.84
N LEU A 411 19.86 5.05 7.25
CA LEU A 411 20.48 4.12 8.19
C LEU A 411 21.82 3.58 7.67
N TYR A 412 21.88 3.19 6.40
CA TYR A 412 23.11 2.73 5.76
C TYR A 412 24.22 3.80 5.79
N ILE A 413 23.89 5.05 5.46
CA ILE A 413 24.84 6.17 5.50
C ILE A 413 25.35 6.39 6.93
N ILE A 414 24.45 6.38 7.93
CA ILE A 414 24.82 6.54 9.34
C ILE A 414 25.77 5.42 9.78
N LEU A 415 25.47 4.16 9.42
CA LEU A 415 26.31 3.01 9.75
C LEU A 415 27.70 3.14 9.10
N LYS A 416 27.76 3.58 7.84
CA LYS A 416 29.03 3.79 7.12
C LYS A 416 29.86 4.94 7.72
N ILE A 417 29.23 6.03 8.12
CA ILE A 417 29.91 7.14 8.82
C ILE A 417 30.49 6.63 10.15
N LYS A 418 29.69 5.89 10.93
CA LYS A 418 30.14 5.33 12.21
C LYS A 418 31.29 4.34 12.05
N GLU A 419 31.24 3.49 11.03
CA GLU A 419 32.32 2.56 10.70
C GLU A 419 33.62 3.31 10.38
N ARG A 420 33.55 4.37 9.57
CA ARG A 420 34.69 5.21 9.21
C ARG A 420 35.28 5.94 10.42
N LEU A 421 34.43 6.51 11.28
CA LEU A 421 34.86 7.18 12.50
C LEU A 421 35.54 6.21 13.48
N ASN A 422 34.98 5.01 13.66
CA ASN A 422 35.57 3.99 14.52
C ASN A 422 36.92 3.49 13.99
N ARG A 423 37.06 3.34 12.67
CA ARG A 423 38.33 2.98 12.03
C ARG A 423 39.39 4.05 12.26
N SER A 424 39.08 5.32 12.01
CA SER A 424 39.99 6.44 12.27
C SER A 424 40.38 6.53 13.76
N LYS A 425 39.43 6.29 14.67
CA LYS A 425 39.73 6.24 16.12
C LYS A 425 40.68 5.08 16.48
N ARG A 426 40.55 3.91 15.85
CA ARG A 426 41.45 2.77 16.06
C ARG A 426 42.85 3.05 15.52
N GLU A 427 42.94 3.68 14.34
CA GLU A 427 44.22 4.10 13.74
C GLU A 427 44.94 5.11 14.65
N LEU A 428 44.24 6.12 15.18
CA LEU A 428 44.79 7.08 16.14
C LEU A 428 45.21 6.45 17.48
N LEU A 429 44.49 5.44 17.96
CA LEU A 429 44.87 4.71 19.18
C LEU A 429 46.12 3.85 18.96
N HIS A 430 46.26 3.26 17.77
CA HIS A 430 47.44 2.48 17.39
C HIS A 430 48.69 3.37 17.29
N GLU A 431 48.58 4.52 16.61
CA GLU A 431 49.66 5.49 16.48
C GLU A 431 50.12 6.01 17.86
N LYS A 432 49.18 6.31 18.76
CA LYS A 432 49.51 6.71 20.15
C LYS A 432 50.19 5.61 20.95
N ALA A 433 49.81 4.35 20.75
CA ALA A 433 50.45 3.21 21.42
C ALA A 433 51.88 3.01 20.92
N GLU A 434 52.11 3.04 19.61
CA GLU A 434 53.46 2.96 19.01
C GLU A 434 54.36 4.12 19.48
N THR A 435 53.82 5.34 19.56
CA THR A 435 54.58 6.51 20.05
C THR A 435 54.94 6.37 21.53
N ALA A 436 54.07 5.76 22.34
CA ALA A 436 54.32 5.52 23.76
C ALA A 436 55.40 4.45 23.97
N ASP A 437 55.36 3.35 23.22
CA ASP A 437 56.38 2.29 23.29
C ASP A 437 57.76 2.80 22.86
N LEU A 438 57.84 3.60 21.79
CA LEU A 438 59.09 4.26 21.36
C LEU A 438 59.66 5.22 22.42
N SER A 439 58.79 5.87 23.21
CA SER A 439 59.22 6.78 24.29
C SER A 439 59.73 6.04 25.54
N ILE A 440 59.28 4.80 25.77
CA ILE A 440 59.74 3.95 26.88
C ILE A 440 61.10 3.32 26.53
N ASP A 441 61.26 2.82 25.31
CA ASP A 441 62.50 2.20 24.83
C ASP A 441 63.67 3.21 24.75
N SER A 442 63.37 4.48 24.47
CA SER A 442 64.34 5.59 24.52
C SER A 442 64.70 6.07 25.94
N GLN A 443 63.90 5.75 26.96
CA GLN A 443 64.23 6.01 28.37
C GLN A 443 65.04 4.87 29.00
N GLU A 444 64.84 3.61 28.58
CA GLU A 444 65.61 2.45 29.05
C GLU A 444 67.02 2.34 28.40
N THR A 445 67.29 3.06 27.31
CA THR A 445 68.58 3.03 26.59
C THR A 445 69.59 4.12 27.00
N LEU A 446 69.35 4.84 28.11
CA LEU A 446 70.34 5.76 28.69
C LEU A 446 71.47 4.98 29.40
N PRO A 447 72.77 5.13 29.03
CA PRO A 447 73.85 4.37 29.63
C PRO A 447 74.08 4.73 31.11
N GLN A 448 74.20 3.71 31.97
CA GLN A 448 74.65 3.83 33.38
C GLN A 448 76.16 4.15 33.51
N ASP A 449 76.74 4.97 32.64
CA ASP A 449 78.19 5.27 32.61
C ASP A 449 78.51 6.73 33.00
N GLN A 450 78.00 7.23 34.13
CA GLN A 450 78.45 8.51 34.68
C GLN A 450 78.75 8.54 36.20
N GLU A 451 78.73 7.42 36.92
CA GLU A 451 78.95 7.43 38.38
C GLU A 451 80.23 6.75 38.88
N ILE A 452 81.22 6.48 38.01
CA ILE A 452 82.51 5.86 38.42
C ILE A 452 83.73 6.81 38.32
N ALA A 453 83.60 7.99 37.73
CA ALA A 453 84.76 8.88 37.46
C ALA A 453 85.02 9.99 38.50
N LYS A 454 84.52 9.91 39.74
CA LYS A 454 84.69 10.98 40.75
C LYS A 454 85.37 10.59 42.06
N ASN A 455 85.91 9.37 42.21
CA ASN A 455 86.52 8.91 43.48
C ASN A 455 87.94 8.33 43.38
N ARG A 456 88.79 8.85 42.49
CA ARG A 456 90.24 8.58 42.54
C ARG A 456 91.07 9.82 42.23
N THR A 457 91.17 10.70 43.22
CA THR A 457 92.30 11.62 43.38
C THR A 457 92.36 12.09 44.83
N GLU A 458 92.86 11.24 45.73
CA GLU A 458 93.58 11.66 46.94
C GLU A 458 94.84 10.79 47.12
N VAL A 459 95.90 11.48 47.51
CA VAL A 459 97.37 11.24 47.52
C VAL A 459 97.78 10.68 48.93
N PRO A 460 98.99 10.14 49.22
CA PRO A 460 100.29 10.15 48.50
C PRO A 460 100.86 8.80 48.03
#